data_AF-A0A1A7YWV6-F1
#
_entry.id   AF-A0A1A7YWV6-F1
#
_cell.length_a   1.000
_cell.length_b   1.000
_cell.length_c   1.000
_cell.angle_alpha   90.00
_cell.angle_beta   90.00
_cell.angle_gamma   90.00
#
_symmetry.space_group_name_H-M   'P 1'
#
loop_
_entity.id
_entity.type
_entity.pdbx_description
1 polymer ?
#
loop_
_entity_poly.entity_id
_entity_poly.type
_entity_poly.pdbx_seq_one_letter_code
_entity_poly.pdbx_strand_id
1 'polypeptide(L)'
;METDRMEVTNKPNVNVEVHVKSVSTAKLSEVRTQVEALLNRHSVVFRNTRWTEFDQEFLQRHVESIAIVDLDKVKSQRLDLTS
;
A
#
# COMPACT_ATOMS: atom_id res chain seq x y z
N MET A 1 19.62 -33.44 5.78
CA MET A 1 20.23 -32.20 5.23
C MET A 1 19.15 -31.50 4.44
N GLU A 2 19.07 -30.20 4.67
CA GLU A 2 18.32 -29.14 3.98
C GLU A 2 17.19 -29.55 3.01
N THR A 3 16.01 -28.94 3.05
CA THR A 3 15.89 -27.49 2.90
C THR A 3 14.53 -27.08 3.46
N ASP A 4 14.55 -26.39 4.59
CA ASP A 4 13.47 -25.49 5.00
C ASP A 4 13.30 -24.50 3.85
N ARG A 5 12.35 -24.82 2.97
CA ARG A 5 12.02 -24.00 1.81
C ARG A 5 11.31 -22.80 2.39
N MET A 6 12.08 -21.84 2.90
CA MET A 6 11.61 -20.53 3.31
C MET A 6 10.83 -19.99 2.11
N GLU A 7 9.51 -20.09 2.20
CA GLU A 7 8.60 -19.38 1.33
C GLU A 7 8.87 -17.92 1.63
N VAL A 8 9.84 -17.34 0.92
CA VAL A 8 9.99 -15.90 0.80
C VAL A 8 8.70 -15.49 0.14
N THR A 9 7.69 -15.21 0.97
CA THR A 9 6.50 -14.48 0.59
C THR A 9 7.06 -13.23 -0.07
N ASN A 10 7.04 -13.26 -1.40
CA ASN A 10 7.69 -12.28 -2.25
C ASN A 10 6.76 -11.07 -2.21
N LYS A 11 6.68 -10.41 -1.05
CA LYS A 11 5.87 -9.21 -0.83
C LYS A 11 6.35 -8.22 -1.88
N PRO A 12 5.50 -7.85 -2.84
CA PRO A 12 5.89 -6.86 -3.82
C PRO A 12 6.24 -5.58 -3.08
N ASN A 13 7.45 -5.08 -3.33
CA ASN A 13 7.87 -3.81 -2.79
C ASN A 13 7.10 -2.74 -3.56
N VAL A 14 6.07 -2.18 -2.94
CA VAL A 14 5.24 -1.13 -3.52
C VAL A 14 5.69 0.20 -2.95
N ASN A 15 6.07 1.12 -3.82
CA ASN A 15 6.29 2.51 -3.45
C ASN A 15 4.94 3.23 -3.46
N VAL A 16 4.65 3.87 -2.34
CA VAL A 16 3.42 4.60 -2.09
C VAL A 16 3.81 6.03 -1.76
N GLU A 17 3.25 6.95 -2.53
CA GLU A 17 3.35 8.38 -2.27
C GLU A 17 2.18 8.80 -1.39
N VAL A 18 2.48 9.47 -0.28
CA VAL A 18 1.49 9.96 0.68
C VAL A 18 1.65 11.47 0.78
N HIS A 19 0.64 12.20 0.32
CA HIS A 19 0.59 13.64 0.48
C HIS A 19 -0.06 13.98 1.82
N VAL A 20 0.73 14.53 2.74
CA VAL A 20 0.28 14.94 4.07
C VAL A 20 -0.15 16.40 4.03
N LYS A 21 -1.26 16.74 4.67
CA LYS A 21 -1.76 18.11 4.75
C LYS A 21 -0.77 19.01 5.50
N SER A 22 -0.56 20.24 5.04
CA SER A 22 0.42 21.16 5.64
C SER A 22 0.11 21.53 7.11
N VAL A 23 -1.16 21.45 7.52
CA VAL A 23 -1.60 21.69 8.91
C VAL A 23 -1.47 20.46 9.81
N SER A 24 -1.02 19.33 9.27
CA SER A 24 -0.91 18.09 10.01
C SER A 24 0.22 18.13 11.03
N THR A 25 -0.11 17.85 12.29
CA THR A 25 0.86 17.64 13.37
C THR A 25 1.17 16.16 13.62
N ALA A 26 0.67 15.28 12.75
CA ALA A 26 0.84 13.84 12.88
C ALA A 26 2.28 13.42 12.59
N LYS A 27 2.77 12.45 13.36
CA LYS A 27 4.10 11.87 13.13
C LYS A 27 4.07 11.02 11.86
N LEU A 28 5.15 11.09 11.06
CA LEU A 28 5.28 10.27 9.85
C LEU A 28 5.18 8.76 10.13
N SER A 29 5.68 8.31 11.29
CA SER A 29 5.54 6.91 11.75
C SER A 29 4.07 6.48 11.92
N GLU A 30 3.24 7.35 12.49
CA GLU A 30 1.82 7.10 12.67
C GLU A 30 1.10 7.09 11.32
N VAL A 31 1.39 8.08 10.47
CA VAL A 31 0.85 8.14 9.10
C VAL A 31 1.19 6.87 8.34
N ARG A 32 2.44 6.43 8.38
CA ARG A 32 2.89 5.19 7.75
C ARG A 32 2.09 3.98 8.24
N THR A 33 1.92 3.84 9.55
CA THR A 33 1.18 2.71 10.15
C THR A 33 -0.28 2.70 9.67
N GLN A 34 -0.92 3.86 9.63
CA GLN A 34 -2.32 4.01 9.18
C GLN A 34 -2.46 3.71 7.68
N VAL A 35 -1.50 4.18 6.86
CA VAL A 35 -1.45 3.89 5.42
C VAL A 35 -1.22 2.39 5.17
N GLU A 36 -0.30 1.74 5.88
CA GLU A 36 -0.07 0.30 5.78
C GLU A 36 -1.33 -0.50 6.15
N ALA A 37 -2.05 -0.08 7.21
CA ALA A 37 -3.30 -0.70 7.61
C ALA A 37 -4.41 -0.54 6.56
N LEU A 38 -4.50 0.63 5.91
CA LEU A 38 -5.43 0.88 4.81
C LEU A 38 -5.13 -0.06 3.63
N LEU A 39 -3.88 -0.13 3.20
CA LEU A 39 -3.46 -0.97 2.07
C LEU A 39 -3.69 -2.46 2.37
N ASN A 40 -3.41 -2.90 3.59
CA ASN A 40 -3.65 -4.27 4.03
C ASN A 40 -5.16 -4.60 4.07
N ARG A 41 -6.01 -3.66 4.48
CA ARG A 41 -7.47 -3.85 4.52
C ARG A 41 -8.09 -3.93 3.13
N HIS A 42 -7.68 -3.05 2.22
CA HIS A 42 -8.26 -2.97 0.89
C HIS A 42 -7.73 -4.05 -0.07
N SER A 43 -6.78 -4.91 0.36
CA SER A 43 -6.10 -5.92 -0.46
C SER A 43 -5.82 -5.37 -1.87
N VAL A 44 -5.22 -4.17 -1.90
CA VAL A 44 -5.29 -3.33 -3.08
C VAL A 44 -4.57 -4.01 -4.22
N VAL A 45 -5.35 -4.50 -5.17
CA VAL A 45 -4.91 -4.96 -6.47
C VAL A 45 -4.09 -3.84 -7.09
N PHE A 46 -2.84 -4.13 -7.45
CA PHE A 46 -1.80 -3.27 -8.06
C PHE A 46 -2.29 -2.51 -9.31
N ARG A 47 -3.26 -1.63 -9.14
CA ARG A 47 -3.81 -0.72 -10.13
C ARG A 47 -3.50 0.67 -9.63
N ASN A 48 -3.03 1.58 -10.49
CA ASN A 48 -2.74 2.97 -10.15
C ASN A 48 -3.98 3.65 -9.61
N THR A 49 -4.20 3.51 -8.31
CA THR A 49 -5.35 4.06 -7.61
C THR A 49 -4.81 5.15 -6.73
N ARG A 50 -5.40 6.34 -6.91
CA ARG A 50 -5.18 7.47 -6.02
C ARG A 50 -6.40 7.56 -5.12
N TRP A 51 -6.17 7.47 -3.81
CA TRP A 51 -7.20 7.73 -2.81
C TRP A 51 -7.11 9.17 -2.35
N THR A 52 -8.25 9.85 -2.42
CA THR A 52 -8.47 11.20 -1.88
C THR A 52 -9.52 11.21 -0.78
N GLU A 53 -10.19 10.07 -0.59
CA GLU A 53 -11.25 9.87 0.40
C GLU A 53 -10.88 8.63 1.22
N PHE A 54 -11.03 8.72 2.53
CA PHE A 54 -10.60 7.69 3.47
C PHE A 54 -11.72 7.43 4.47
N ASP A 55 -12.00 6.18 4.83
CA ASP A 55 -12.94 5.89 5.93
C ASP A 55 -12.35 6.21 7.31
N GLN A 56 -11.02 6.30 7.42
CA GLN A 56 -10.36 6.62 8.69
C GLN A 56 -10.31 8.13 8.91
N GLU A 57 -10.89 8.59 10.02
CA GLU A 57 -10.87 10.00 10.44
C GLU A 57 -9.44 10.56 10.53
N PHE A 58 -8.48 9.74 10.98
CA PHE A 58 -7.07 10.13 11.02
C PHE A 58 -6.53 10.47 9.63
N LEU A 59 -6.76 9.60 8.64
CA LEU A 59 -6.32 9.82 7.27
C LEU A 59 -7.05 11.02 6.67
N GLN A 60 -8.36 11.16 6.88
CA GLN A 60 -9.09 12.36 6.42
C GLN A 60 -8.55 13.66 7.01
N ARG A 61 -8.14 13.66 8.29
CA ARG A 61 -7.64 14.86 8.98
C ARG A 61 -6.21 15.22 8.59
N HIS A 62 -5.37 14.22 8.34
CA HIS A 62 -3.92 14.41 8.21
C HIS A 62 -3.38 14.18 6.80
N VAL A 63 -4.06 13.39 5.99
CA VAL A 63 -3.63 12.97 4.65
C VAL A 63 -4.54 13.61 3.60
N GLU A 64 -3.92 14.17 2.57
CA GLU A 64 -4.62 14.78 1.42
C GLU A 64 -4.81 13.77 0.30
N SER A 65 -3.82 12.95 0.02
CA SER A 65 -3.89 11.94 -1.04
C SER A 65 -2.92 10.80 -0.77
N ILE A 66 -3.29 9.59 -1.16
CA ILE A 66 -2.39 8.43 -1.21
C ILE A 66 -2.38 7.93 -2.65
N ALA A 67 -1.21 7.75 -3.24
CA ALA A 67 -1.06 7.24 -4.60
C ALA A 67 -0.05 6.09 -4.61
N ILE A 68 -0.40 4.99 -5.29
CA ILE A 68 0.55 3.92 -5.57
C ILE A 68 1.35 4.31 -6.82
N VAL A 69 2.67 4.48 -6.66
CA VAL A 69 3.57 4.93 -7.71
C VAL A 69 4.47 3.82 -8.26
N ASP A 70 4.64 2.70 -7.54
CA ASP A 70 5.43 1.57 -8.05
C ASP A 70 4.57 0.56 -8.82
N LEU A 71 4.79 0.53 -10.13
CA LEU A 71 4.30 -0.51 -11.03
C LEU A 71 5.42 -1.21 -11.81
N ASP A 72 6.69 -0.94 -11.53
CA ASP A 72 7.75 -1.30 -12.46
C ASP A 72 8.33 -2.72 -12.24
N LYS A 73 7.89 -3.47 -11.21
CA LYS A 73 8.40 -4.84 -10.96
C LYS A 73 7.37 -5.96 -10.80
N VAL A 74 6.08 -5.75 -11.06
CA VAL A 74 5.16 -6.87 -11.25
C VAL A 74 5.03 -7.15 -12.74
N LYS A 75 6.12 -7.63 -13.35
CA LYS A 75 6.02 -8.36 -14.62
C LYS A 75 5.20 -9.62 -14.34
N SER A 76 4.01 -9.67 -14.91
CA SER A 76 3.32 -10.90 -15.30
C SER A 76 3.33 -12.04 -14.28
N GLN A 77 2.46 -11.99 -13.28
CA GLN A 77 1.60 -13.15 -13.08
C GLN A 77 0.17 -12.67 -13.29
N ARG A 78 -0.27 -12.76 -14.55
CA ARG A 78 -1.69 -12.97 -14.81
C ARG A 78 -2.10 -14.12 -13.89
N LEU A 79 -3.04 -13.84 -12.99
CA LEU A 79 -3.77 -14.89 -12.32
C LEU A 79 -4.60 -15.57 -13.41
N ASP A 80 -4.01 -16.54 -14.08
CA ASP A 80 -4.73 -17.49 -14.93
C ASP A 80 -5.61 -18.33 -14.00
N LEU A 81 -6.80 -17.83 -13.71
CA LEU A 81 -7.92 -18.66 -13.30
C LEU A 81 -8.40 -19.39 -14.56
N THR A 82 -7.70 -20.45 -14.92
CA THR A 82 -8.24 -21.48 -15.81
C THR A 82 -9.53 -21.99 -15.18
N SER A 83 -10.64 -21.78 -15.88
CA SER A 83 -11.95 -22.37 -15.58
C SER A 83 -11.96 -23.87 -15.85
#